data_AF-A0A661Y936-F1
#
_entry.id   AF-A0A661Y936-F1
#
_cell.length_a   1.000
_cell.length_b   1.000
_cell.length_c   1.000
_cell.angle_alpha   90.00
_cell.angle_beta   90.00
_cell.angle_gamma   90.00
#
_symmetry.space_group_name_H-M   'P 1'
#
loop_
_entity.id
_entity.type
_entity.pdbx_description
1 polymer ?
#
loop_
_entity_poly.entity_id
_entity_poly.type
_entity_poly.pdbx_seq_one_letter_code
_entity_poly.pdbx_strand_id
1 'polypeptide(L)'
;MSQSKRDILQIVEASENNLQHVSVDIPHNALTVITGVSGSGKSSLAYNVLFKESQRRFLESFSAYSRQYLGKLEKPKVKEIKGLQPALAINQKTVVANPRSTVGTMSGIYDYLRLLYARTGTAYCTHCNSIIENHTSGRCEHCGTKHPEILAKLFSFNSKYGACPQCNGLGVTEQID
;
A
#
# COMPACT_ATOMS: atom_id res chain seq x y z
N MET A 1 -15.84 28.66 -28.41
CA MET A 1 -15.38 27.92 -27.21
C MET A 1 -16.58 27.19 -26.63
N SER A 2 -16.75 25.92 -26.98
CA SER A 2 -17.87 25.08 -26.54
C SER A 2 -17.77 24.85 -25.03
N GLN A 3 -18.80 25.22 -24.27
CA GLN A 3 -18.96 24.83 -22.86
C GLN A 3 -19.05 23.31 -22.80
N SER A 4 -17.92 22.62 -22.55
CA SER A 4 -17.97 21.19 -22.25
C SER A 4 -18.74 21.04 -20.94
N LYS A 5 -19.89 20.36 -20.99
CA LYS A 5 -20.68 19.95 -19.83
C LYS A 5 -19.71 19.39 -18.78
N ARG A 6 -19.52 20.10 -17.66
CA ARG A 6 -18.61 19.64 -16.61
C ARG A 6 -19.15 18.31 -16.09
N ASP A 7 -18.31 17.29 -16.09
CA ASP A 7 -18.65 16.00 -15.50
C ASP A 7 -18.81 16.20 -13.99
N ILE A 8 -19.92 15.77 -13.40
CA ILE A 8 -20.27 16.03 -12.00
C ILE A 8 -20.57 14.74 -11.26
N LEU A 9 -20.07 14.67 -10.03
CA LEU A 9 -20.46 13.71 -9.01
C LEU A 9 -21.67 14.27 -8.26
N GLN A 10 -22.83 13.66 -8.45
CA GLN A 10 -24.07 14.10 -7.82
C GLN A 10 -24.41 13.17 -6.66
N ILE A 11 -24.60 13.76 -5.47
CA ILE A 11 -25.05 13.08 -4.24
C ILE A 11 -26.46 13.57 -3.93
N VAL A 12 -27.40 12.64 -3.73
CA VAL A 12 -28.80 12.96 -3.44
C VAL A 12 -29.20 12.35 -2.10
N GLU A 13 -29.68 13.19 -1.19
CA GLU A 13 -30.29 12.81 0.09
C GLU A 13 -29.41 11.89 0.94
N ALA A 14 -28.17 12.29 1.18
CA ALA A 14 -27.27 11.58 2.10
C ALA A 14 -27.68 11.83 3.56
N SER A 15 -27.86 10.74 4.32
CA SER A 15 -28.35 10.74 5.71
C SER A 15 -27.54 9.82 6.64
N GLU A 16 -26.30 9.49 6.26
CA GLU A 16 -25.39 8.71 7.10
C GLU A 16 -24.99 9.51 8.36
N ASN A 17 -25.04 8.85 9.52
CA ASN A 17 -24.81 9.45 10.85
C ASN A 17 -25.72 10.67 11.10
N ASN A 18 -25.12 11.86 11.24
CA ASN A 18 -25.80 13.11 11.55
C ASN A 18 -26.09 13.98 10.31
N LEU A 19 -25.91 13.44 9.09
CA LEU A 19 -26.26 14.17 7.87
C LEU A 19 -27.77 14.33 7.76
N GLN A 20 -28.21 15.57 7.50
CA GLN A 20 -29.62 15.93 7.38
C GLN A 20 -30.05 15.95 5.92
N HIS A 21 -30.14 14.78 5.28
CA HIS A 21 -30.65 14.66 3.91
C HIS A 21 -29.88 15.52 2.87
N VAL A 22 -28.56 15.55 2.99
CA VAL A 22 -27.71 16.46 2.20
C VAL A 22 -27.65 16.03 0.74
N SER A 23 -27.93 16.96 -0.17
CA SER A 23 -27.73 16.80 -1.62
C SER A 23 -26.68 17.81 -2.10
N VAL A 24 -25.69 17.35 -2.86
CA VAL A 24 -24.58 18.20 -3.33
C VAL A 24 -24.00 17.67 -4.64
N ASP A 25 -23.65 18.59 -5.53
CA ASP A 25 -22.92 18.31 -6.76
C ASP A 25 -21.45 18.70 -6.58
N ILE A 26 -20.54 17.76 -6.90
CA ILE A 26 -19.09 17.93 -6.81
C ILE A 26 -18.52 17.87 -8.23
N PRO A 27 -17.77 18.88 -8.69
CA PRO A 27 -17.15 18.83 -10.02
C PRO A 27 -16.05 17.76 -10.07
N HIS A 28 -16.06 16.93 -11.11
CA HIS A 28 -14.92 16.06 -11.41
C HIS A 28 -13.71 16.89 -11.86
N ASN A 29 -12.52 16.29 -11.74
CA ASN A 29 -11.24 16.88 -12.15
C ASN A 29 -10.95 18.24 -11.49
N ALA A 30 -11.46 18.45 -10.28
CA ALA A 30 -11.24 19.65 -9.47
C ALA A 30 -10.84 19.27 -8.05
N LEU A 31 -9.95 20.07 -7.46
CA LEU A 31 -9.66 19.97 -6.03
C LEU A 31 -10.83 20.56 -5.24
N THR A 32 -11.70 19.68 -4.71
CA THR A 32 -12.83 20.08 -3.87
C THR A 32 -12.48 19.91 -2.39
N VAL A 33 -12.67 20.97 -1.61
CA VAL A 33 -12.41 20.97 -0.16
C VAL A 33 -13.73 20.99 0.59
N ILE A 34 -13.97 19.99 1.43
CA ILE A 34 -15.12 19.95 2.35
C ILE A 34 -14.68 20.57 3.68
N THR A 35 -15.25 21.72 4.04
CA THR A 35 -14.90 22.48 5.25
C THR A 35 -16.09 22.62 6.20
N GLY A 36 -15.84 23.08 7.43
CA GLY A 36 -16.83 23.25 8.50
C GLY A 36 -16.34 22.86 9.89
N VAL A 37 -17.04 23.30 10.93
CA VAL A 37 -16.71 23.05 12.35
C VAL A 37 -16.65 21.56 12.70
N SER A 38 -15.99 21.18 13.80
CA SER A 38 -16.00 19.79 14.27
C SER A 38 -17.44 19.27 14.45
N GLY A 39 -17.69 18.01 14.11
CA GLY A 39 -19.03 17.41 14.20
C GLY A 39 -20.03 17.80 13.09
N SER A 40 -19.71 18.73 12.19
CA SER A 40 -20.63 19.16 11.10
C SER A 40 -20.97 18.09 10.04
N GLY A 41 -20.40 16.89 10.11
CA GLY A 41 -20.69 15.81 9.15
C GLY A 41 -19.73 15.69 7.96
N LYS A 42 -18.64 16.46 7.91
CA LYS A 42 -17.61 16.39 6.84
C LYS A 42 -17.10 14.97 6.61
N SER A 43 -16.65 14.31 7.68
CA SER A 43 -16.14 12.94 7.63
C SER A 43 -17.23 11.93 7.30
N SER A 44 -18.49 12.19 7.73
CA SER A 44 -19.63 11.37 7.35
C SER A 44 -19.86 11.41 5.85
N LEU A 45 -19.83 12.59 5.24
CA LEU A 45 -20.00 12.75 3.79
C LEU A 45 -18.81 12.15 3.01
N ALA A 46 -17.57 12.49 3.40
CA ALA A 46 -16.37 12.07 2.66
C ALA A 46 -16.06 10.57 2.80
N TYR A 47 -16.04 10.05 4.04
CA TYR A 47 -15.62 8.67 4.29
C TYR A 47 -16.80 7.71 4.35
N ASN A 48 -17.84 8.04 5.12
CA ASN A 48 -18.91 7.09 5.41
C ASN A 48 -19.96 7.02 4.28
N VAL A 49 -20.07 8.06 3.45
CA VAL A 49 -20.92 8.05 2.25
C VAL A 49 -20.08 7.79 1.00
N LEU A 50 -19.24 8.75 0.58
CA LEU A 50 -18.56 8.70 -0.71
C LEU A 50 -17.57 7.53 -0.82
N PHE A 51 -16.61 7.43 0.10
CA PHE A 51 -15.61 6.37 0.06
C PHE A 51 -16.23 4.98 0.27
N LYS A 52 -17.12 4.82 1.26
CA LYS A 52 -17.82 3.55 1.53
C LYS A 52 -18.63 3.07 0.32
N GLU A 53 -19.41 3.96 -0.30
CA GLU A 53 -20.19 3.62 -1.50
C GLU A 53 -19.28 3.28 -2.69
N SER A 54 -18.18 4.04 -2.87
CA SER A 54 -17.23 3.80 -3.95
C SER A 54 -16.55 2.44 -3.82
N GLN A 55 -16.08 2.10 -2.60
CA GLN A 55 -15.50 0.80 -2.30
C GLN A 55 -16.51 -0.33 -2.51
N ARG A 56 -17.76 -0.15 -2.06
CA ARG A 56 -18.84 -1.14 -2.26
C ARG A 56 -19.10 -1.40 -3.74
N ARG A 57 -19.28 -0.35 -4.55
CA ARG A 57 -19.51 -0.47 -6.01
C ARG A 57 -18.33 -1.12 -6.72
N PHE A 58 -17.11 -0.78 -6.31
CA PHE A 58 -15.89 -1.40 -6.85
C PHE A 58 -15.85 -2.90 -6.55
N LEU A 59 -16.12 -3.32 -5.30
CA LEU A 59 -16.17 -4.73 -4.92
C LEU A 59 -17.31 -5.50 -5.62
N GLU A 60 -18.42 -4.81 -5.93
CA GLU A 60 -19.54 -5.40 -6.66
C GLU A 60 -19.24 -5.68 -8.13
N SER A 61 -18.24 -5.03 -8.72
CA SER A 61 -17.81 -5.28 -10.11
C SER A 61 -17.03 -6.59 -10.29
N PHE A 62 -16.59 -7.22 -9.20
CA PHE A 62 -15.88 -8.49 -9.26
C PHE A 62 -16.83 -9.68 -9.52
N SER A 63 -16.23 -10.80 -9.94
CA SER A 63 -16.96 -12.05 -10.18
C SER A 63 -17.76 -12.51 -8.96
N ALA A 64 -18.85 -13.25 -9.18
CA ALA A 64 -19.66 -13.81 -8.10
C ALA A 64 -18.83 -14.69 -7.13
N TYR A 65 -17.86 -15.45 -7.66
CA TYR A 65 -16.95 -16.27 -6.86
C TYR A 65 -16.03 -15.41 -5.96
N SER A 66 -15.40 -14.38 -6.51
CA SER A 66 -14.51 -13.50 -5.76
C SER A 66 -15.25 -12.76 -4.63
N ARG A 67 -16.52 -12.38 -4.84
CA ARG A 67 -17.36 -11.70 -3.85
C ARG A 67 -17.64 -12.55 -2.60
N GLN A 68 -17.52 -13.87 -2.67
CA GLN A 68 -17.67 -14.74 -1.49
C GLN A 68 -16.59 -14.48 -0.43
N TYR A 69 -15.38 -14.07 -0.85
CA TYR A 69 -14.24 -13.85 0.03
C TYR A 69 -14.03 -12.40 0.44
N LEU A 70 -14.54 -11.45 -0.35
CA LEU A 70 -14.32 -10.02 -0.13
C LEU A 70 -15.24 -9.40 0.93
N GLY A 71 -16.21 -10.18 1.43
CA GLY A 71 -17.23 -9.71 2.37
C GLY A 71 -18.26 -8.79 1.71
N LYS A 72 -19.41 -8.62 2.37
CA LYS A 72 -20.42 -7.63 1.96
C LYS A 72 -20.18 -6.34 2.74
N LEU A 73 -19.89 -5.26 2.03
CA LEU A 73 -19.88 -3.93 2.63
C LEU A 73 -21.31 -3.43 2.77
N GLU A 74 -21.64 -2.89 3.94
CA GLU A 74 -22.92 -2.24 4.16
C GLU A 74 -23.10 -1.04 3.23
N LYS A 75 -24.30 -0.91 2.67
CA LYS A 75 -24.65 0.25 1.86
C LYS A 75 -24.86 1.47 2.79
N PRO A 76 -24.20 2.61 2.52
CA PRO A 76 -24.46 3.83 3.29
C PRO A 76 -25.88 4.37 3.04
N LYS A 77 -26.40 5.13 4.00
CA LYS A 77 -27.69 5.82 3.93
C LYS A 77 -27.59 7.02 2.98
N VAL A 78 -27.89 6.77 1.71
CA VAL A 78 -27.98 7.76 0.65
C VAL A 78 -28.98 7.28 -0.39
N LYS A 79 -29.81 8.19 -0.90
CA LYS A 79 -30.82 7.85 -1.92
C LYS A 79 -30.16 7.49 -3.24
N GLU A 80 -29.27 8.35 -3.72
CA GLU A 80 -28.60 8.15 -5.01
C GLU A 80 -27.24 8.83 -5.06
N ILE A 81 -26.29 8.21 -5.77
CA ILE A 81 -25.02 8.85 -6.15
C ILE A 81 -24.74 8.54 -7.62
N LYS A 82 -24.59 9.57 -8.46
CA LYS A 82 -24.24 9.48 -9.90
C LYS A 82 -22.84 10.02 -10.14
N GLY A 83 -22.14 9.48 -11.15
CA GLY A 83 -20.76 9.89 -11.45
C GLY A 83 -19.71 9.38 -10.44
N LEU A 84 -20.06 8.46 -9.52
CA LEU A 84 -19.09 7.95 -8.55
C LEU A 84 -18.05 7.05 -9.20
N GLN A 85 -16.79 7.47 -9.13
CA GLN A 85 -15.62 6.70 -9.56
C GLN A 85 -15.04 5.88 -8.40
N PRO A 86 -14.25 4.82 -8.69
CA PRO A 86 -13.44 4.16 -7.66
C PRO A 86 -12.59 5.17 -6.89
N ALA A 87 -12.65 5.13 -5.57
CA ALA A 87 -12.06 6.13 -4.70
C ALA A 87 -11.02 5.49 -3.77
N LEU A 88 -9.96 6.24 -3.49
CA LEU A 88 -8.94 5.91 -2.51
C LEU A 88 -9.03 6.89 -1.34
N ALA A 89 -9.27 6.37 -0.15
CA ALA A 89 -9.18 7.16 1.08
C ALA A 89 -7.74 7.13 1.61
N ILE A 90 -7.12 8.31 1.68
CA ILE A 90 -5.82 8.51 2.33
C ILE A 90 -6.11 9.18 3.67
N ASN A 91 -5.83 8.47 4.77
CA ASN A 91 -6.02 8.96 6.13
C ASN A 91 -4.70 8.95 6.91
N GLN A 92 -4.64 9.69 8.00
CA GLN A 92 -3.55 9.61 8.98
C GLN A 92 -3.78 8.47 9.97
N LYS A 93 -4.26 7.29 9.53
CA LYS A 93 -4.17 6.12 10.42
C LYS A 93 -2.69 5.82 10.60
N THR A 94 -2.26 5.73 11.85
CA THR A 94 -0.91 5.28 12.19
C THR A 94 -0.66 3.98 11.45
N VAL A 95 0.32 3.98 10.56
CA VAL A 95 0.82 2.73 9.97
C VAL A 95 1.20 1.88 11.17
N VAL A 96 0.50 0.75 11.35
CA VAL A 96 0.81 -0.16 12.45
C VAL A 96 2.31 -0.42 12.37
N ALA A 97 3.02 0.02 13.42
CA ALA A 97 4.46 0.03 13.43
C ALA A 97 4.94 -1.42 13.45
N ASN A 98 5.13 -1.98 12.26
CA ASN A 98 5.91 -3.19 12.10
C ASN A 98 7.38 -2.74 12.06
N PRO A 99 8.24 -3.22 12.98
CA PRO A 99 9.66 -2.85 13.01
C PRO A 99 10.41 -3.10 11.70
N ARG A 100 9.86 -3.97 10.83
CA ARG A 100 10.38 -4.28 9.51
C ARG A 100 9.78 -3.44 8.37
N SER A 101 8.84 -2.54 8.67
CA SER A 101 8.30 -1.58 7.72
C SER A 101 9.17 -0.32 7.73
N THR A 102 9.94 -0.14 6.67
CA THR A 102 10.74 1.08 6.43
C THR A 102 10.15 1.88 5.27
N VAL A 103 10.62 3.10 5.07
CA VAL A 103 10.28 3.90 3.88
C VAL A 103 10.57 3.13 2.59
N GLY A 104 11.68 2.37 2.56
CA GLY A 104 12.06 1.56 1.41
C GLY A 104 11.06 0.44 1.11
N THR A 105 10.55 -0.26 2.12
CA THR A 105 9.55 -1.33 1.93
C THR A 105 8.17 -0.77 1.61
N MET A 106 7.78 0.34 2.23
CA MET A 106 6.47 0.96 2.00
C MET A 106 6.34 1.58 0.61
N SER A 107 7.42 2.15 0.09
CA SER A 107 7.45 2.74 -1.27
C SER A 107 7.69 1.71 -2.38
N GLY A 108 8.06 0.47 -2.03
CA GLY A 108 8.48 -0.55 -3.00
C GLY A 108 9.87 -0.34 -3.59
N ILE A 109 10.56 0.77 -3.27
CA ILE A 109 11.94 1.05 -3.74
C ILE A 109 12.89 -0.07 -3.33
N TYR A 110 12.68 -0.64 -2.14
CA TYR A 110 13.50 -1.73 -1.63
C TYR A 110 13.53 -2.96 -2.54
N ASP A 111 12.42 -3.30 -3.20
CA ASP A 111 12.37 -4.45 -4.11
C ASP A 111 13.22 -4.23 -5.36
N TYR A 112 13.26 -2.99 -5.86
CA TYR A 112 14.16 -2.61 -6.95
C TYR A 112 15.62 -2.67 -6.54
N LEU A 113 15.95 -2.16 -5.34
CA LEU A 113 17.31 -2.24 -4.81
C LEU A 113 17.78 -3.70 -4.70
N ARG A 114 16.93 -4.59 -4.18
CA ARG A 114 17.27 -6.02 -4.07
C ARG A 114 17.58 -6.66 -5.41
N LEU A 115 16.83 -6.31 -6.45
CA LEU A 115 17.08 -6.79 -7.81
C LEU A 115 18.36 -6.18 -8.40
N LEU A 116 18.60 -4.88 -8.16
CA LEU A 116 19.79 -4.18 -8.60
C LEU A 116 21.04 -4.84 -8.00
N TYR A 117 21.12 -4.95 -6.67
CA TYR A 117 22.26 -5.56 -5.99
C TYR A 117 22.49 -7.02 -6.39
N ALA A 118 21.42 -7.80 -6.60
CA ALA A 118 21.55 -9.18 -7.05
C ALA A 118 22.08 -9.31 -8.49
N ARG A 119 21.83 -8.32 -9.35
CA ARG A 119 22.22 -8.36 -10.77
C ARG A 119 23.55 -7.67 -11.06
N THR A 120 23.88 -6.61 -10.33
CA THR A 120 25.03 -5.75 -10.63
C THR A 120 26.03 -5.66 -9.48
N GLY A 121 25.72 -6.22 -8.32
CA GLY A 121 26.61 -6.19 -7.17
C GLY A 121 27.78 -7.15 -7.34
N THR A 122 29.01 -6.65 -7.16
CA THR A 122 30.19 -7.51 -7.03
C THR A 122 30.09 -8.30 -5.74
N ALA A 123 30.02 -9.62 -5.84
CA ALA A 123 29.95 -10.50 -4.67
C ALA A 123 31.36 -10.78 -4.12
N TYR A 124 31.48 -10.76 -2.80
CA TYR A 124 32.73 -11.05 -2.09
C TYR A 124 32.57 -12.27 -1.17
N CYS A 125 33.62 -13.08 -1.07
CA CYS A 125 33.67 -14.20 -0.13
C CYS A 125 33.71 -13.69 1.31
N THR A 126 32.81 -14.16 2.17
CA THR A 126 32.76 -13.77 3.59
C THR A 126 33.96 -14.23 4.44
N HIS A 127 34.77 -15.17 3.94
CA HIS A 127 35.92 -15.71 4.65
C HIS A 127 37.26 -15.09 4.20
N CYS A 128 37.51 -15.01 2.90
CA CYS A 128 38.79 -14.51 2.36
C CYS A 128 38.68 -13.19 1.58
N ASN A 129 37.47 -12.62 1.46
CA ASN A 129 37.19 -11.35 0.80
C ASN A 129 37.61 -11.26 -0.69
N SER A 130 37.84 -12.40 -1.34
CA SER A 130 38.03 -12.48 -2.80
C SER A 130 36.70 -12.26 -3.54
N ILE A 131 36.79 -11.75 -4.76
CA ILE A 131 35.63 -11.58 -5.66
C ILE A 131 35.13 -12.97 -6.08
N ILE A 132 33.81 -13.15 -6.09
CA ILE A 132 33.16 -14.35 -6.61
C ILE A 132 32.77 -14.07 -8.06
N GLU A 133 33.52 -14.61 -9.01
CA GLU A 133 33.26 -14.45 -10.45
C GLU A 133 32.17 -15.42 -10.94
N ASN A 134 32.22 -16.69 -10.53
CA ASN A 134 31.19 -17.69 -10.83
C ASN A 134 30.18 -17.85 -9.69
N HIS A 135 29.05 -17.15 -9.78
CA HIS A 135 27.99 -17.20 -8.76
C HIS A 135 27.26 -18.57 -8.65
N THR A 136 27.40 -19.45 -9.65
CA THR A 136 26.69 -20.74 -9.76
C THR A 136 27.43 -21.93 -9.12
N SER A 137 28.74 -21.82 -8.87
CA SER A 137 29.53 -22.91 -8.26
C SER A 137 29.12 -23.22 -6.81
N GLY A 138 28.49 -22.25 -6.14
CA GLY A 138 28.14 -22.30 -4.72
C GLY A 138 29.35 -22.37 -3.80
N ARG A 139 30.56 -22.10 -4.31
CA ARG A 139 31.83 -22.15 -3.59
C ARG A 139 32.78 -21.06 -4.08
N CYS A 140 33.47 -20.43 -3.15
CA CYS A 140 34.57 -19.52 -3.45
C CYS A 140 35.71 -20.27 -4.15
N GLU A 141 36.17 -19.75 -5.28
CA GLU A 141 37.26 -20.33 -6.08
C GLU A 141 38.62 -20.25 -5.38
N HIS A 142 38.80 -19.29 -4.47
CA HIS A 142 40.05 -19.07 -3.76
C HIS A 142 40.22 -19.94 -2.50
N CYS A 143 39.17 -20.10 -1.68
CA CYS A 143 39.26 -20.81 -0.39
C CYS A 143 38.25 -21.96 -0.22
N GLY A 144 37.41 -22.25 -1.22
CA GLY A 144 36.45 -23.36 -1.19
C GLY A 144 35.23 -23.16 -0.28
N THR A 145 35.13 -22.02 0.41
CA THR A 145 34.01 -21.68 1.30
C THR A 145 32.70 -21.69 0.52
N LYS A 146 31.70 -22.42 1.04
CA LYS A 146 30.36 -22.45 0.42
C LYS A 146 29.67 -21.10 0.57
N HIS A 147 28.96 -20.68 -0.47
CA HIS A 147 28.07 -19.53 -0.43
C HIS A 147 26.75 -19.87 -1.13
N PRO A 148 25.64 -19.22 -0.75
CA PRO A 148 24.39 -19.35 -1.49
C PRO A 148 24.49 -18.71 -2.88
N GLU A 149 23.61 -19.14 -3.79
CA GLU A 149 23.40 -18.46 -5.07
C GLU A 149 22.92 -17.01 -4.84
N ILE A 150 23.53 -16.06 -5.56
CA ILE A 150 23.23 -14.64 -5.42
C ILE A 150 21.87 -14.32 -6.03
N LEU A 151 20.85 -14.22 -5.16
CA LEU A 151 19.46 -13.95 -5.52
C LEU A 151 18.92 -12.77 -4.71
N ALA A 152 17.90 -12.08 -5.21
CA ALA A 152 17.25 -10.94 -4.54
C ALA A 152 16.72 -11.25 -3.12
N LYS A 153 16.56 -12.54 -2.76
CA LYS A 153 16.19 -12.97 -1.40
C LYS A 153 17.33 -12.80 -0.38
N LEU A 154 18.59 -12.84 -0.83
CA LEU A 154 19.76 -12.58 0.03
C LEU A 154 19.86 -11.12 0.46
N PHE A 155 19.29 -10.22 -0.34
CA PHE A 155 19.25 -8.79 -0.03
C PHE A 155 17.99 -8.39 0.74
N SER A 156 17.22 -9.37 1.24
CA SER A 156 15.96 -9.15 1.96
C SER A 156 16.11 -9.33 3.47
N PHE A 157 16.07 -8.24 4.25
CA PHE A 157 16.06 -8.29 5.72
C PHE A 157 14.74 -8.86 6.28
N ASN A 158 13.71 -8.98 5.44
CA ASN A 158 12.44 -9.62 5.75
C ASN A 158 12.46 -11.13 5.50
N SER A 159 13.54 -11.66 4.91
CA SER A 159 13.70 -13.08 4.63
C SER A 159 14.74 -13.69 5.55
N LYS A 160 14.53 -14.94 5.99
CA LYS A 160 15.54 -15.70 6.74
C LYS A 160 16.90 -15.80 6.01
N TYR A 161 16.90 -15.68 4.68
CA TYR A 161 18.11 -15.78 3.87
C TYR A 161 18.94 -14.49 3.83
N GLY A 162 18.30 -13.32 3.99
CA GLY A 162 18.97 -12.01 3.91
C GLY A 162 18.95 -11.22 5.22
N ALA A 163 18.22 -11.69 6.23
CA ALA A 163 18.21 -11.11 7.55
C ALA A 163 19.54 -11.35 8.25
N CYS A 164 20.08 -10.30 8.87
CA CYS A 164 21.22 -10.42 9.76
C CYS A 164 20.88 -11.41 10.90
N PRO A 165 21.72 -12.42 11.19
CA PRO A 165 21.41 -13.43 12.21
C PRO A 165 21.44 -12.88 13.64
N GLN A 166 22.10 -11.75 13.88
CA GLN A 166 22.20 -11.14 15.19
C GLN A 166 20.94 -10.31 15.53
N CYS A 167 20.49 -9.45 14.61
CA CYS A 167 19.32 -8.59 14.84
C CYS A 167 18.04 -9.11 14.16
N ASN A 168 18.08 -10.28 13.52
CA ASN A 168 16.97 -10.86 12.76
C ASN A 168 16.34 -9.89 11.74
N GLY A 169 17.18 -9.05 11.13
CA GLY A 169 16.75 -8.05 10.13
C GLY A 169 16.06 -6.81 10.71
N LEU A 170 16.06 -6.62 12.03
CA LEU A 170 15.48 -5.43 12.68
C LEU A 170 16.42 -4.21 12.64
N GLY A 171 17.72 -4.42 12.41
CA GLY A 171 18.73 -3.36 12.45
C GLY A 171 19.14 -2.93 13.87
N VAL A 172 18.42 -3.40 14.90
CA VAL A 172 18.71 -3.17 16.32
C VAL A 172 18.60 -4.49 17.10
N THR A 173 19.36 -4.63 18.18
CA THR A 173 19.24 -5.75 19.12
C THR A 173 18.62 -5.24 20.41
N GLU A 174 17.44 -5.74 20.76
CA GLU A 174 16.85 -5.47 22.08
C GLU A 174 17.64 -6.28 23.12
N GLN A 175 18.38 -5.58 23.97
CA GLN A 175 18.91 -6.15 25.20
C GLN A 175 17.88 -5.87 26.29
N ILE A 176 17.34 -6.93 26.88
CA ILE A 176 16.47 -6.82 28.06
C ILE A 176 17.42 -6.83 29.25
N ASP A 177 17.48 -5.72 29.98
CA ASP A 177 18.15 -5.62 31.27
C ASP A 177 17.42 -6.43 32.36
#